data_AF-N6U5I0-F1
#
_entry.id   AF-N6U5I0-F1
#
_cell.length_a   1.000
_cell.length_b   1.000
_cell.length_c   1.000
_cell.angle_alpha   90.00
_cell.angle_beta   90.00
_cell.angle_gamma   90.00
#
_symmetry.space_group_name_H-M   'P 1'
#
loop_
_entity.id
_entity.type
_entity.pdbx_description
1 polymer ?
#
loop_
_entity_poly.entity_id
_entity_poly.type
_entity_poly.pdbx_seq_one_letter_code
_entity_poly.pdbx_strand_id
1 'polypeptide(L)'
;MLLYICEEPCAKSKVGCRQDPDEKHLCSRLCYQDCDECLNKVSRQRSCGHRSKIPCSLDVEEVDCQKPCKLKLPCGHECANPCSKACGPCKVKVEKTILDCGHSLNIECSVNPERKHCIARSCPRLLPCGHECQKKCTDQCTDVCTKLVDCSIESPCGHVIKKIECHMKSTSPKLLLKYCSEPCNIMLKCKHKCSGTCGECIQSRFHKRCAEKCALPLVCNHECLTPCRESCKPCTRPCEMRCAHSKCQKKCGAPCTPCKQMCERQCKHLKCTRRCGVICDVEPCTQRCTKLLKCGHVCVGFCGDPCPPLCRICDNEKLTEIFFGNEDEEDAVFVLLKDCGHVLESTGLESWMNEAQDLIQFKRCPK
;
A
#
# COMPACT_ATOMS: atom_id res chain seq x y z
N MET A 1 -34.29 8.54 93.16
CA MET A 1 -35.34 9.25 92.42
C MET A 1 -35.45 8.56 91.06
N LEU A 2 -36.53 7.81 90.82
CA LEU A 2 -36.73 7.11 89.54
C LEU A 2 -36.98 8.16 88.46
N LEU A 3 -36.12 8.22 87.45
CA LEU A 3 -36.33 9.05 86.27
C LEU A 3 -37.52 8.46 85.50
N TYR A 4 -38.62 9.20 85.46
CA TYR A 4 -39.77 8.87 84.63
C TYR A 4 -39.39 9.07 83.16
N ILE A 5 -39.50 8.00 82.36
CA ILE A 5 -39.20 8.00 80.92
C ILE A 5 -40.55 7.85 80.19
N CYS A 6 -40.85 8.77 79.29
CA CYS A 6 -42.09 8.76 78.50
C CYS A 6 -41.91 7.92 77.23
N GLU A 7 -42.65 6.82 77.10
CA GLU A 7 -42.60 5.89 75.96
C GLU A 7 -43.63 6.18 74.87
N GLU A 8 -44.41 7.27 74.97
CA GLU A 8 -45.39 7.67 73.96
C GLU A 8 -44.74 8.19 72.66
N PRO A 9 -45.46 8.18 71.52
CA PRO A 9 -44.99 8.77 70.27
C PRO A 9 -44.61 10.24 70.46
N CYS A 10 -43.47 10.64 69.89
CA CYS A 10 -43.00 12.01 70.05
C CYS A 10 -43.94 13.00 69.34
N ALA A 11 -44.57 13.89 70.10
CA ALA A 11 -45.42 14.96 69.57
C ALA A 11 -44.63 16.14 68.95
N LYS A 12 -43.29 16.10 68.98
CA LYS A 12 -42.44 17.16 68.42
C LYS A 12 -42.26 16.98 66.90
N SER A 13 -42.01 18.08 66.20
CA SER A 13 -41.60 18.04 64.79
C SER A 13 -40.19 17.45 64.65
N LYS A 14 -39.88 16.89 63.47
CA LYS A 14 -38.51 16.45 63.12
C LYS A 14 -37.53 17.61 63.27
N VAL A 15 -36.30 17.29 63.69
CA VAL A 15 -35.23 18.28 63.91
C VAL A 15 -34.90 18.99 62.60
N GLY A 16 -34.74 20.32 62.67
CA GLY A 16 -34.46 21.18 61.51
C GLY A 16 -35.69 21.52 60.64
N CYS A 17 -36.89 21.04 60.96
CA CYS A 17 -38.10 21.34 60.20
C CYS A 17 -38.58 22.78 60.48
N ARG A 18 -38.21 23.74 59.62
CA ARG A 18 -38.87 25.06 59.57
C ARG A 18 -40.29 24.85 59.03
N GLN A 19 -41.31 25.19 59.83
CA GLN A 19 -42.74 24.93 59.57
C GLN A 19 -43.09 25.14 58.08
N ASP A 20 -43.31 24.05 57.36
CA ASP A 20 -43.82 24.09 56.00
C ASP A 20 -45.34 24.38 56.10
N PRO A 21 -45.90 25.34 55.35
CA PRO A 21 -47.31 25.72 55.46
C PRO A 21 -48.28 24.57 55.14
N ASP A 22 -47.85 23.62 54.32
CA ASP A 22 -48.72 22.60 53.74
C ASP A 22 -48.66 21.25 54.49
N GLU A 23 -47.64 20.96 55.30
CA GLU A 23 -47.55 19.69 56.04
C GLU A 23 -46.61 19.78 57.27
N LYS A 24 -47.10 19.41 58.46
CA LYS A 24 -46.28 19.34 59.69
C LYS A 24 -45.53 18.01 59.74
N HIS A 25 -44.21 18.03 59.54
CA HIS A 25 -43.39 16.81 59.61
C HIS A 25 -43.12 16.38 61.06
N LEU A 26 -43.94 15.46 61.57
CA LEU A 26 -43.84 14.92 62.93
C LEU A 26 -42.68 13.92 63.09
N CYS A 27 -42.12 13.87 64.29
CA CYS A 27 -41.08 12.91 64.65
C CYS A 27 -41.65 11.48 64.68
N SER A 28 -40.89 10.53 64.13
CA SER A 28 -41.25 9.11 64.10
C SER A 28 -40.69 8.31 65.29
N ARG A 29 -40.01 8.97 66.25
CA ARG A 29 -39.38 8.33 67.42
C ARG A 29 -40.26 8.44 68.67
N LEU A 30 -39.92 7.67 69.71
CA LEU A 30 -40.54 7.75 71.04
C LEU A 30 -40.05 8.99 71.79
N CYS A 31 -40.85 9.52 72.72
CA CYS A 31 -40.60 10.81 73.37
C CYS A 31 -39.25 10.91 74.09
N TYR A 32 -38.73 9.80 74.61
CA TYR A 32 -37.42 9.74 75.28
C TYR A 32 -36.20 9.67 74.35
N GLN A 33 -36.41 9.42 73.05
CA GLN A 33 -35.33 9.30 72.07
C GLN A 33 -35.06 10.66 71.41
N ASP A 34 -33.81 10.88 71.00
CA ASP A 34 -33.46 12.04 70.17
C ASP A 34 -34.24 12.01 68.85
N CYS A 35 -34.84 13.15 68.52
CA CYS A 35 -35.70 13.27 67.35
C CYS A 35 -34.89 13.20 66.05
N ASP A 36 -35.36 12.45 65.05
CA ASP A 36 -34.70 12.37 63.75
C ASP A 36 -34.73 13.72 62.99
N GLU A 37 -33.71 13.94 62.17
CA GLU A 37 -33.69 15.05 61.19
C GLU A 37 -34.73 14.86 60.07
N CYS A 38 -35.23 15.97 59.54
CA CYS A 38 -36.24 15.94 58.50
C CYS A 38 -35.68 15.69 57.09
N LEU A 39 -35.71 14.44 56.63
CA LEU A 39 -35.28 14.05 55.27
C LEU A 39 -36.33 14.26 54.16
N ASN A 40 -37.52 14.78 54.47
CA ASN A 40 -38.56 15.03 53.48
C ASN A 40 -38.10 16.08 52.48
N LYS A 41 -38.23 15.79 51.18
CA LYS A 41 -37.81 16.68 50.10
C LYS A 41 -38.87 17.74 49.84
N VAL A 42 -38.63 18.95 50.32
CA VAL A 42 -39.48 20.12 50.06
C VAL A 42 -38.90 20.96 48.92
N SER A 43 -39.79 21.62 48.17
CA SER A 43 -39.39 22.48 47.04
C SER A 43 -39.19 23.91 47.54
N ARG A 44 -37.94 24.33 47.71
CA ARG A 44 -37.59 25.68 48.17
C ARG A 44 -36.96 26.51 47.04
N GLN A 45 -37.20 27.82 47.07
CA GLN A 45 -36.61 28.79 46.14
C GLN A 45 -35.34 29.37 46.75
N ARG A 46 -34.22 29.26 46.03
CA ARG A 46 -32.92 29.84 46.41
C ARG A 46 -32.86 31.34 46.17
N SER A 47 -31.87 32.01 46.75
CA SER A 47 -31.51 33.42 46.50
C SER A 47 -31.30 33.72 45.01
N CYS A 48 -30.77 32.76 44.25
CA CYS A 48 -30.60 32.85 42.80
C CYS A 48 -31.92 32.71 41.99
N GLY A 49 -33.08 32.61 42.65
CA GLY A 49 -34.41 32.51 42.04
C GLY A 49 -34.78 31.11 41.54
N HIS A 50 -33.88 30.13 41.62
CA HIS A 50 -34.13 28.75 41.19
C HIS A 50 -34.76 27.90 42.30
N ARG A 51 -35.79 27.11 41.94
CA ARG A 51 -36.41 26.12 42.83
C ARG A 51 -35.71 24.76 42.78
N SER A 52 -35.36 24.21 43.93
CA SER A 52 -34.72 22.90 44.06
C SER A 52 -35.45 22.07 45.12
N LYS A 53 -35.56 20.75 44.90
CA LYS A 53 -36.08 19.80 45.88
C LYS A 53 -34.94 19.36 46.81
N ILE A 54 -34.95 19.82 48.05
CA ILE A 54 -33.91 19.50 49.05
C ILE A 54 -34.54 18.96 50.34
N PRO A 55 -33.81 18.18 51.15
CA PRO A 55 -34.26 17.80 52.49
C PRO A 55 -34.64 19.02 53.32
N CYS A 56 -35.75 18.94 54.05
CA CYS A 56 -36.30 20.03 54.85
C CYS A 56 -35.34 20.53 55.95
N SER A 57 -34.49 19.63 56.47
CA SER A 57 -33.46 19.94 57.46
C SER A 57 -32.29 20.77 56.92
N LEU A 58 -32.05 20.77 55.60
CA LEU A 58 -30.94 21.52 55.00
C LEU A 58 -31.35 22.94 54.64
N ASP A 59 -30.42 23.88 54.81
CA ASP A 59 -30.60 25.23 54.30
C ASP A 59 -30.44 25.24 52.78
N VAL A 60 -31.33 25.95 52.10
CA VAL A 60 -31.36 25.99 50.63
C VAL A 60 -30.15 26.70 50.04
N GLU A 61 -29.46 27.52 50.84
CA GLU A 61 -28.27 28.24 50.40
C GLU A 61 -26.98 27.41 50.48
N GLU A 62 -26.95 26.34 51.28
CA GLU A 62 -25.79 25.45 51.43
C GLU A 62 -25.65 24.42 50.29
N VAL A 63 -26.69 24.24 49.47
CA VAL A 63 -26.72 23.22 48.40
C VAL A 63 -26.52 23.86 47.02
N ASP A 64 -25.46 23.51 46.30
CA ASP A 64 -25.14 24.06 44.97
C ASP A 64 -26.27 23.94 43.93
N CYS A 65 -26.53 25.03 43.21
CA CYS A 65 -27.53 25.08 42.16
C CYS A 65 -26.93 24.57 40.85
N GLN A 66 -27.46 23.46 40.33
CA GLN A 66 -27.04 22.86 39.07
C GLN A 66 -27.84 23.34 37.86
N LYS A 67 -28.82 24.25 38.05
CA LYS A 67 -29.61 24.80 36.93
C LYS A 67 -28.75 25.72 36.06
N PRO A 68 -29.04 25.83 34.75
CA PRO A 68 -28.32 26.74 33.87
C PRO A 68 -28.45 28.17 34.37
N CYS A 69 -27.33 28.90 34.35
CA CYS A 69 -27.35 30.31 34.69
C CYS A 69 -28.11 31.10 33.62
N LYS A 70 -29.12 31.88 34.03
CA LYS A 70 -29.92 32.72 33.12
C LYS A 70 -29.30 34.10 32.87
N LEU A 71 -28.12 34.36 33.40
CA LEU A 71 -27.43 35.63 33.24
C LEU A 71 -26.94 35.78 31.81
N LYS A 72 -27.29 36.91 31.18
CA LYS A 72 -26.71 37.31 29.89
C LYS A 72 -25.37 37.97 30.16
N LEU A 73 -24.31 37.43 29.55
CA LEU A 73 -22.97 38.00 29.59
C LEU A 73 -22.94 39.35 28.83
N PRO A 74 -21.92 40.20 29.04
CA PRO A 74 -21.81 41.50 28.35
C PRO A 74 -21.82 41.39 26.82
N CYS A 75 -21.41 40.24 26.27
CA CYS A 75 -21.46 39.97 24.83
C CYS A 75 -22.86 39.57 24.32
N GLY A 76 -23.89 39.57 25.17
CA GLY A 76 -25.28 39.23 24.84
C GLY A 76 -25.62 37.74 24.91
N HIS A 77 -24.63 36.85 25.06
CA HIS A 77 -24.84 35.40 25.16
C HIS A 77 -25.23 34.94 26.56
N GLU A 78 -26.04 33.90 26.66
CA GLU A 78 -26.40 33.26 27.92
C GLU A 78 -25.21 32.51 28.53
N CYS A 79 -25.08 32.56 29.85
CA CYS A 79 -24.00 31.88 30.55
C CYS A 79 -24.19 30.35 30.50
N ALA A 80 -23.21 29.64 29.94
CA ALA A 80 -23.21 28.18 29.87
C ALA A 80 -22.85 27.48 31.20
N ASN A 81 -22.47 28.23 32.24
CA ASN A 81 -22.12 27.65 33.54
C ASN A 81 -23.39 27.35 34.37
N PRO A 82 -23.31 26.36 35.29
CA PRO A 82 -24.35 26.19 36.30
C PRO A 82 -24.41 27.41 37.22
N CYS A 83 -25.60 27.72 37.74
CA CYS A 83 -25.88 28.90 38.55
C CYS A 83 -25.02 29.01 39.83
N SER A 84 -24.54 27.89 40.37
CA SER A 84 -23.61 27.84 41.52
C SER A 84 -22.20 28.36 41.20
N LYS A 85 -21.79 28.33 39.92
CA LYS A 85 -20.46 28.75 39.51
C LYS A 85 -20.50 30.20 39.03
N ALA A 86 -19.47 30.96 39.42
CA ALA A 86 -19.26 32.29 38.89
C ALA A 86 -19.25 32.27 37.35
N CYS A 87 -19.87 33.27 36.75
CA CYS A 87 -19.89 33.42 35.30
C CYS A 87 -18.47 33.73 34.81
N GLY A 88 -17.96 32.90 33.90
CA GLY A 88 -16.67 33.08 33.26
C GLY A 88 -16.78 33.74 31.88
N PRO A 89 -15.66 33.81 31.13
CA PRO A 89 -15.66 34.29 29.76
C PRO A 89 -16.60 33.48 28.86
N CYS A 90 -17.18 34.13 27.84
CA CYS A 90 -18.13 33.50 26.94
C CYS A 90 -17.48 32.44 26.04
N LYS A 91 -17.91 31.18 26.18
CA LYS A 91 -17.43 30.02 25.41
C LYS A 91 -18.23 29.73 24.13
N VAL A 92 -19.23 30.56 23.80
CA VAL A 92 -20.00 30.41 22.57
C VAL A 92 -19.06 30.65 21.39
N LYS A 93 -19.01 29.71 20.43
CA LYS A 93 -18.21 29.86 19.23
C LYS A 93 -18.93 30.77 18.23
N VAL A 94 -18.25 31.82 17.80
CA VAL A 94 -18.75 32.78 16.82
C VAL A 94 -17.75 32.89 15.67
N GLU A 95 -18.24 33.25 14.49
CA GLU A 95 -17.37 33.57 13.37
C GLU A 95 -16.75 34.96 13.59
N LYS A 96 -15.42 35.02 13.60
CA LYS A 96 -14.66 36.28 13.69
C LYS A 96 -13.60 36.33 12.61
N THR A 97 -13.37 37.52 12.07
CA THR A 97 -12.33 37.76 11.06
C THR A 97 -11.08 38.35 11.71
N ILE A 98 -9.92 37.80 11.39
CA ILE A 98 -8.64 38.37 11.80
C ILE A 98 -8.31 39.55 10.89
N LEU A 99 -8.17 40.75 11.45
CA LEU A 99 -7.89 41.96 10.66
C LEU A 99 -6.55 41.92 9.92
N ASP A 100 -5.54 41.29 10.51
CA ASP A 100 -4.18 41.20 9.94
C ASP A 100 -4.09 40.34 8.66
N CYS A 101 -4.96 39.33 8.51
CA CYS A 101 -4.91 38.42 7.37
C CYS A 101 -6.27 38.21 6.67
N GLY A 102 -7.36 38.84 7.12
CA GLY A 102 -8.69 38.72 6.53
C GLY A 102 -9.36 37.34 6.65
N HIS A 103 -8.81 36.40 7.42
CA HIS A 103 -9.39 35.06 7.55
C HIS A 103 -10.50 35.02 8.60
N SER A 104 -11.62 34.40 8.23
CA SER A 104 -12.72 34.07 9.16
C SER A 104 -12.43 32.76 9.90
N LEU A 105 -12.57 32.79 11.23
CA LEU A 105 -12.39 31.65 12.13
C LEU A 105 -13.61 31.49 13.03
N ASN A 106 -13.96 30.24 13.33
CA ASN A 106 -14.97 29.92 14.34
C ASN A 106 -14.28 29.72 15.70
N ILE A 107 -14.27 30.75 16.55
CA ILE A 107 -13.55 30.78 17.83
C ILE A 107 -14.46 31.27 18.96
N GLU A 108 -14.10 30.99 20.22
CA GLU A 108 -14.85 31.45 21.38
C GLU A 108 -15.02 32.98 21.39
N CYS A 109 -16.22 33.45 21.73
CA CYS A 109 -16.59 34.86 21.74
C CYS A 109 -15.68 35.70 22.64
N SER A 110 -15.16 35.15 23.74
CA SER A 110 -14.19 35.83 24.60
C SER A 110 -12.78 35.93 24.05
N VAL A 111 -12.43 35.14 23.04
CA VAL A 111 -11.06 35.09 22.50
C VAL A 111 -10.91 36.11 21.38
N ASN A 112 -9.82 36.88 21.44
CA ASN A 112 -9.46 37.80 20.36
C ASN A 112 -8.77 37.00 19.23
N PRO A 113 -9.26 37.07 17.98
CA PRO A 113 -8.71 36.30 16.89
C PRO A 113 -7.36 36.90 16.44
N GLU A 114 -6.26 36.21 16.77
CA GLU A 114 -4.90 36.52 16.30
C GLU A 114 -4.41 35.54 15.20
N ARG A 115 -3.39 35.94 14.43
CA ARG A 115 -2.79 35.15 13.33
C ARG A 115 -2.37 33.72 13.73
N LYS A 116 -1.95 33.50 14.98
CA LYS A 116 -1.60 32.17 15.51
C LYS A 116 -2.74 31.15 15.46
N HIS A 117 -3.98 31.61 15.36
CA HIS A 117 -5.17 30.77 15.26
C HIS A 117 -5.50 30.33 13.81
N CYS A 118 -4.78 30.83 12.78
CA CYS A 118 -4.99 30.48 11.36
C CYS A 118 -4.24 29.21 10.90
N ILE A 119 -4.41 28.08 11.60
CA ILE A 119 -3.57 26.88 11.41
C ILE A 119 -3.76 26.20 10.04
N ALA A 120 -4.96 26.27 9.47
CA ALA A 120 -5.33 25.52 8.26
C ALA A 120 -5.41 26.36 6.99
N ARG A 121 -4.98 27.63 7.02
CA ARG A 121 -5.14 28.55 5.88
C ARG A 121 -3.80 28.96 5.30
N SER A 122 -3.73 29.07 3.98
CA SER A 122 -2.60 29.65 3.25
C SER A 122 -2.47 31.13 3.58
N CYS A 123 -1.25 31.67 3.54
CA CYS A 123 -1.04 33.09 3.80
C CYS A 123 -1.46 33.94 2.57
N PRO A 124 -2.36 34.94 2.72
CA PRO A 124 -2.83 35.76 1.61
C PRO A 124 -1.84 36.85 1.18
N ARG A 125 -0.69 36.95 1.84
CA ARG A 125 0.33 37.96 1.53
C ARG A 125 0.91 37.72 0.13
N LEU A 126 0.98 38.78 -0.66
CA LEU A 126 1.74 38.79 -1.91
C LEU A 126 3.23 39.07 -1.63
N LEU A 127 4.10 38.28 -2.24
CA LEU A 127 5.55 38.45 -2.24
C LEU A 127 5.95 39.58 -3.20
N PRO A 128 7.17 40.14 -3.11
CA PRO A 128 7.63 41.22 -4.00
C PRO A 128 7.55 40.88 -5.50
N CYS A 129 7.62 39.59 -5.85
CA CYS A 129 7.43 39.10 -7.21
C CYS A 129 5.97 39.03 -7.69
N GLY A 130 5.00 39.47 -6.87
CA GLY A 130 3.57 39.45 -7.16
C GLY A 130 2.86 38.12 -6.92
N HIS A 131 3.57 37.09 -6.44
CA HIS A 131 2.98 35.78 -6.14
C HIS A 131 2.50 35.67 -4.69
N GLU A 132 1.43 34.91 -4.46
CA GLU A 132 0.95 34.57 -3.10
C GLU A 132 1.97 33.74 -2.31
N CYS A 133 2.03 33.98 -1.01
CA CYS A 133 2.89 33.25 -0.09
C CYS A 133 2.46 31.78 0.02
N GLN A 134 3.37 30.86 -0.27
CA GLN A 134 3.09 29.41 -0.25
C GLN A 134 3.10 28.78 1.15
N LYS A 135 3.35 29.56 2.20
CA LYS A 135 3.37 29.08 3.59
C LYS A 135 1.97 29.16 4.24
N LYS A 136 1.81 28.48 5.38
CA LYS A 136 0.61 28.65 6.20
C LYS A 136 0.58 30.03 6.82
N CYS A 137 -0.60 30.53 7.11
CA CYS A 137 -0.81 31.87 7.67
C CYS A 137 -0.18 32.04 9.07
N THR A 138 0.01 30.94 9.82
CA THR A 138 0.73 30.90 11.10
C THR A 138 2.24 31.03 10.96
N ASP A 139 2.79 30.69 9.79
CA ASP A 139 4.24 30.65 9.59
C ASP A 139 4.76 32.03 9.23
N GLN A 140 6.02 32.32 9.60
CA GLN A 140 6.68 33.54 9.19
C GLN A 140 6.92 33.53 7.67
N CYS A 141 6.39 34.56 6.99
CA CYS A 141 6.58 34.75 5.55
C CYS A 141 8.05 34.94 5.18
N THR A 142 8.41 34.49 3.98
CA THR A 142 9.72 34.72 3.35
C THR A 142 9.50 35.38 2.01
N ASP A 143 10.41 36.26 1.60
CA ASP A 143 10.33 36.90 0.28
C ASP A 143 10.83 36.01 -0.86
N VAL A 144 11.42 34.85 -0.54
CA VAL A 144 11.82 33.82 -1.52
C VAL A 144 10.59 33.09 -2.04
N CYS A 145 10.34 33.23 -3.34
CA CYS A 145 9.24 32.56 -4.04
C CYS A 145 9.71 31.25 -4.69
N THR A 146 9.17 30.12 -4.23
CA THR A 146 9.42 28.77 -4.77
C THR A 146 8.36 28.34 -5.80
N LYS A 147 7.45 29.23 -6.19
CA LYS A 147 6.46 28.94 -7.23
C LYS A 147 7.19 28.69 -8.56
N LEU A 148 6.86 27.56 -9.20
CA LEU A 148 7.32 27.26 -10.55
C LEU A 148 6.65 28.20 -11.53
N VAL A 149 7.47 28.86 -12.35
CA VAL A 149 7.05 29.82 -13.38
C VAL A 149 7.66 29.42 -14.70
N ASP A 150 6.93 29.66 -15.79
CA ASP A 150 7.43 29.41 -17.12
C ASP A 150 8.55 30.41 -17.49
N CYS A 151 9.54 29.91 -18.21
CA CYS A 151 10.68 30.68 -18.70
C CYS A 151 11.19 30.09 -20.02
N SER A 152 12.05 30.84 -20.71
CA SER A 152 12.75 30.37 -21.91
C SER A 152 14.22 30.69 -21.76
N ILE A 153 14.91 29.95 -20.89
CA ILE A 153 16.32 30.19 -20.60
C ILE A 153 17.17 29.12 -21.27
N GLU A 154 18.12 29.54 -22.10
CA GLU A 154 19.11 28.65 -22.66
C GLU A 154 20.08 28.18 -21.56
N SER A 155 20.08 26.87 -21.33
CA SER A 155 21.00 26.23 -20.40
C SER A 155 22.37 26.04 -21.07
N PRO A 156 23.48 25.98 -20.30
CA PRO A 156 24.80 25.66 -20.84
C PRO A 156 24.89 24.29 -21.57
N CYS A 157 23.86 23.44 -21.47
CA CYS A 157 23.75 22.21 -22.23
C CYS A 157 23.16 22.37 -23.64
N GLY A 158 22.78 23.59 -24.05
CA GLY A 158 22.13 23.86 -25.34
C GLY A 158 20.63 23.63 -25.37
N HIS A 159 20.02 23.19 -24.25
CA HIS A 159 18.57 23.01 -24.13
C HIS A 159 17.88 24.21 -23.47
N VAL A 160 16.60 24.41 -23.79
CA VAL A 160 15.78 25.48 -23.20
C VAL A 160 15.08 24.98 -21.94
N ILE A 161 15.31 25.65 -20.82
CA ILE A 161 14.60 25.40 -19.57
C ILE A 161 13.26 26.12 -19.65
N LYS A 162 12.18 25.33 -19.54
CA LYS A 162 10.79 25.83 -19.65
C LYS A 162 10.19 26.28 -18.33
N LYS A 163 10.66 25.75 -17.20
CA LYS A 163 10.10 26.01 -15.87
C LYS A 163 11.20 26.09 -14.82
N ILE A 164 11.17 27.13 -13.99
CA ILE A 164 12.05 27.28 -12.82
C ILE A 164 11.30 27.88 -11.65
N GLU A 165 11.87 27.79 -10.46
CA GLU A 165 11.36 28.52 -9.29
C GLU A 165 11.56 30.03 -9.48
N CYS A 166 10.56 30.84 -9.10
CA CYS A 166 10.54 32.27 -9.38
C CYS A 166 11.79 33.01 -8.85
N HIS A 167 12.30 32.66 -7.67
CA HIS A 167 13.52 33.26 -7.11
C HIS A 167 14.79 32.95 -7.92
N MET A 168 14.77 31.92 -8.76
CA MET A 168 15.92 31.49 -9.55
C MET A 168 16.06 32.22 -10.90
N LYS A 169 15.08 33.07 -11.28
CA LYS A 169 15.10 33.82 -12.55
C LYS A 169 16.38 34.64 -12.79
N SER A 170 16.99 35.15 -11.73
CA SER A 170 18.21 35.97 -11.81
C SER A 170 19.50 35.19 -11.50
N THR A 171 19.43 33.86 -11.38
CA THR A 171 20.56 33.02 -10.99
C THR A 171 21.47 32.71 -12.19
N SER A 172 22.77 32.52 -11.94
CA SER A 172 23.74 32.18 -12.97
C SER A 172 23.34 30.94 -13.80
N PRO A 173 23.56 30.94 -15.13
CA PRO A 173 23.20 29.82 -16.02
C PRO A 173 23.79 28.46 -15.62
N LYS A 174 24.96 28.44 -14.97
CA LYS A 174 25.60 27.19 -14.48
C LYS A 174 24.75 26.47 -13.42
N LEU A 175 24.07 27.21 -12.55
CA LEU A 175 23.20 26.65 -11.51
C LEU A 175 21.82 26.27 -12.07
N LEU A 176 21.47 26.76 -13.26
CA LEU A 176 20.21 26.44 -13.93
C LEU A 176 20.24 25.08 -14.63
N LEU A 177 21.44 24.51 -14.87
CA LEU A 177 21.61 23.21 -15.51
C LEU A 177 20.78 22.10 -14.83
N LYS A 178 20.68 22.12 -13.49
CA LYS A 178 19.91 21.12 -12.72
C LYS A 178 18.41 21.14 -13.01
N TYR A 179 17.88 22.23 -13.57
CA TYR A 179 16.47 22.38 -13.95
C TYR A 179 16.21 22.02 -15.42
N CYS A 180 17.24 21.61 -16.17
CA CYS A 180 17.04 21.12 -17.53
C CYS A 180 16.33 19.76 -17.51
N SER A 181 15.06 19.76 -17.90
CA SER A 181 14.18 18.59 -17.90
C SER A 181 14.16 17.82 -19.22
N GLU A 182 15.03 18.17 -20.18
CA GLU A 182 15.10 17.47 -21.47
C GLU A 182 15.51 16.00 -21.25
N PRO A 183 14.80 15.01 -21.83
CA PRO A 183 15.13 13.60 -21.64
C PRO A 183 16.51 13.29 -22.22
N CYS A 184 17.31 12.52 -21.47
CA CYS A 184 18.67 12.22 -21.86
C CYS A 184 18.75 11.24 -23.04
N ASN A 185 18.02 10.12 -22.98
CA ASN A 185 17.90 9.10 -24.04
C ASN A 185 19.20 8.48 -24.59
N ILE A 186 20.37 8.80 -24.03
CA ILE A 186 21.66 8.24 -24.44
C ILE A 186 21.70 6.73 -24.18
N MET A 187 22.26 5.98 -25.12
CA MET A 187 22.47 4.55 -25.00
C MET A 187 23.61 4.27 -24.01
N LEU A 188 23.28 3.62 -22.88
CA LEU A 188 24.25 3.25 -21.86
C LEU A 188 25.06 2.03 -22.30
N LYS A 189 26.18 1.75 -21.62
CA LYS A 189 27.00 0.54 -21.85
C LYS A 189 26.20 -0.77 -21.70
N CYS A 190 25.17 -0.75 -20.86
CA CYS A 190 24.24 -1.87 -20.69
C CYS A 190 23.20 -2.00 -21.82
N LYS A 191 23.32 -1.21 -22.89
CA LYS A 191 22.40 -1.17 -24.06
C LYS A 191 20.97 -0.71 -23.73
N HIS A 192 20.75 -0.12 -22.56
CA HIS A 192 19.51 0.56 -22.20
C HIS A 192 19.61 2.06 -22.45
N LYS A 193 18.50 2.70 -22.80
CA LYS A 193 18.41 4.17 -22.90
C LYS A 193 18.38 4.79 -21.51
N CYS A 194 19.10 5.89 -21.30
CA CYS A 194 19.08 6.61 -20.04
C CYS A 194 17.70 7.25 -19.79
N SER A 195 17.05 6.86 -18.70
CA SER A 195 15.73 7.37 -18.28
C SER A 195 15.80 8.69 -17.50
N GLY A 196 16.98 9.28 -17.36
CA GLY A 196 17.19 10.55 -16.67
C GLY A 196 16.97 11.75 -17.57
N THR A 197 17.03 12.93 -16.96
CA THR A 197 17.04 14.22 -17.66
C THR A 197 18.47 14.75 -17.85
N CYS A 198 18.65 15.71 -18.76
CA CYS A 198 19.94 16.37 -18.98
C CYS A 198 20.51 17.01 -17.70
N GLY A 199 19.63 17.60 -16.86
CA GLY A 199 20.02 18.17 -15.56
C GLY A 199 20.48 17.11 -14.54
N GLU A 200 19.78 15.97 -14.45
CA GLU A 200 20.21 14.84 -13.61
C GLU A 200 21.51 14.20 -14.12
N CYS A 201 21.72 14.18 -15.45
CA CYS A 201 22.88 13.53 -16.06
C CYS A 201 24.14 14.41 -16.11
N ILE A 202 24.07 15.65 -15.60
CA ILE A 202 25.14 16.65 -15.61
C ILE A 202 25.83 16.69 -16.99
N GLN A 203 25.05 16.90 -18.05
CA GLN A 203 25.56 16.93 -19.44
C GLN A 203 26.33 15.66 -19.83
N SER A 204 25.75 14.49 -19.53
CA SER A 204 26.33 13.18 -19.90
C SER A 204 27.62 12.81 -19.18
N ARG A 205 28.04 13.56 -18.15
CA ARG A 205 29.19 13.14 -17.31
C ARG A 205 28.83 11.99 -16.39
N PHE A 206 27.62 12.01 -15.83
CA PHE A 206 27.14 10.98 -14.90
C PHE A 206 25.69 10.66 -15.19
N HIS A 207 25.44 9.60 -15.97
CA HIS A 207 24.09 9.13 -16.16
C HIS A 207 23.50 8.54 -14.87
N LYS A 208 22.19 8.70 -14.71
CA LYS A 208 21.43 7.97 -13.71
C LYS A 208 21.66 6.47 -13.86
N ARG A 209 21.85 5.78 -12.73
CA ARG A 209 22.01 4.32 -12.73
C ARG A 209 20.79 3.68 -13.39
N CYS A 210 21.04 2.78 -14.35
CA CYS A 210 20.00 2.13 -15.13
C CYS A 210 19.02 1.38 -14.22
N ALA A 211 17.73 1.69 -14.34
CA ALA A 211 16.66 1.04 -13.59
C ALA A 211 15.85 0.05 -14.45
N GLU A 212 16.19 -0.08 -15.74
CA GLU A 212 15.56 -1.04 -16.65
C GLU A 212 15.81 -2.48 -16.19
N LYS A 213 14.91 -3.38 -16.57
CA LYS A 213 15.08 -4.81 -16.34
C LYS A 213 16.27 -5.30 -17.15
N CYS A 214 17.13 -6.13 -16.56
CA CYS A 214 18.31 -6.64 -17.25
C CYS A 214 17.94 -7.44 -18.52
N ALA A 215 16.92 -8.29 -18.46
CA ALA A 215 16.40 -9.10 -19.56
C ALA A 215 17.40 -10.06 -20.23
N LEU A 216 18.66 -10.10 -19.78
CA LEU A 216 19.63 -11.08 -20.27
C LEU A 216 19.18 -12.51 -19.89
N PRO A 217 19.30 -13.47 -20.81
CA PRO A 217 19.03 -14.87 -20.50
C PRO A 217 20.07 -15.36 -19.49
N LEU A 218 19.59 -15.90 -18.37
CA LEU A 218 20.44 -16.59 -17.40
C LEU A 218 20.89 -17.96 -17.98
N VAL A 219 21.83 -18.65 -17.33
CA VAL A 219 22.27 -20.01 -17.75
C VAL A 219 21.08 -20.99 -17.83
N CYS A 220 20.10 -20.84 -16.93
CA CYS A 220 18.83 -21.58 -16.97
C CYS A 220 17.85 -21.11 -18.06
N ASN A 221 18.29 -20.22 -18.94
CA ASN A 221 17.57 -19.70 -20.09
C ASN A 221 16.34 -18.82 -19.76
N HIS A 222 16.04 -18.63 -18.47
CA HIS A 222 15.06 -17.65 -18.00
C HIS A 222 15.59 -16.23 -18.07
N GLU A 223 14.73 -15.28 -18.41
CA GLU A 223 15.06 -13.86 -18.46
C GLU A 223 15.36 -13.30 -17.07
N CYS A 224 16.43 -12.52 -16.96
CA CYS A 224 16.79 -11.84 -15.72
C CYS A 224 15.82 -10.68 -15.41
N LEU A 225 15.10 -10.80 -14.29
CA LEU A 225 14.17 -9.77 -13.80
C LEU A 225 14.84 -8.72 -12.90
N THR A 226 16.14 -8.89 -12.61
CA THR A 226 16.88 -7.98 -11.73
C THR A 226 17.11 -6.63 -12.45
N PRO A 227 17.01 -5.49 -11.75
CA PRO A 227 17.38 -4.19 -12.32
C PRO A 227 18.79 -4.22 -12.87
N CYS A 228 19.02 -3.65 -14.05
CA CYS A 228 20.29 -3.72 -14.77
C CYS A 228 21.49 -3.14 -13.98
N ARG A 229 21.25 -2.18 -13.08
CA ARG A 229 22.29 -1.64 -12.16
C ARG A 229 22.78 -2.63 -11.10
N GLU A 230 22.06 -3.72 -10.87
CA GLU A 230 22.40 -4.74 -9.89
C GLU A 230 23.00 -5.96 -10.60
N SER A 231 23.91 -6.66 -9.92
CA SER A 231 24.42 -7.94 -10.40
C SER A 231 23.28 -8.95 -10.58
N CYS A 232 23.30 -9.69 -11.68
CA CYS A 232 22.30 -10.72 -11.96
C CYS A 232 22.24 -11.73 -10.82
N LYS A 233 21.05 -11.87 -10.22
CA LYS A 233 20.79 -12.84 -9.16
C LYS A 233 20.41 -14.20 -9.77
N PRO A 234 20.61 -15.31 -9.04
CA PRO A 234 20.14 -16.62 -9.47
C PRO A 234 18.64 -16.61 -9.76
N CYS A 235 18.21 -17.46 -10.68
CA CYS A 235 16.80 -17.57 -11.03
C CYS A 235 15.96 -18.02 -9.83
N THR A 236 14.82 -17.38 -9.62
CA THR A 236 13.88 -17.71 -8.55
C THR A 236 12.61 -18.39 -9.04
N ARG A 237 12.48 -18.61 -10.36
CA ARG A 237 11.34 -19.33 -10.96
C ARG A 237 11.28 -20.77 -10.44
N PRO A 238 10.10 -21.40 -10.44
CA PRO A 238 10.00 -22.82 -10.16
C PRO A 238 10.81 -23.63 -11.18
N CYS A 239 11.43 -24.72 -10.74
CA CYS A 239 12.16 -25.62 -11.62
C CYS A 239 11.19 -26.29 -12.61
N GLU A 240 11.55 -26.31 -13.89
CA GLU A 240 10.73 -26.89 -14.96
C GLU A 240 11.06 -28.38 -15.19
N MET A 241 12.11 -28.90 -14.56
CA MET A 241 12.53 -30.31 -14.69
C MET A 241 11.47 -31.26 -14.14
N ARG A 242 11.15 -32.27 -14.95
CA ARG A 242 10.22 -33.36 -14.63
C ARG A 242 10.69 -34.66 -15.25
N CYS A 243 10.29 -35.75 -14.65
CA CYS A 243 10.29 -37.07 -15.29
C CYS A 243 8.84 -37.56 -15.37
N ALA A 244 8.61 -38.72 -15.99
CA ALA A 244 7.28 -39.34 -16.04
C ALA A 244 6.68 -39.58 -14.63
N HIS A 245 7.54 -39.76 -13.63
CA HIS A 245 7.13 -40.05 -12.26
C HIS A 245 6.80 -38.82 -11.40
N SER A 246 7.51 -37.70 -11.60
CA SER A 246 7.40 -36.55 -10.71
C SER A 246 7.92 -35.26 -11.34
N LYS A 247 7.38 -34.13 -10.87
CA LYS A 247 7.85 -32.78 -11.20
C LYS A 247 8.63 -32.19 -10.03
N CYS A 248 9.74 -31.53 -10.31
CA CYS A 248 10.53 -30.85 -9.29
C CYS A 248 9.74 -29.70 -8.64
N GLN A 249 9.80 -29.60 -7.30
CA GLN A 249 9.15 -28.53 -6.53
C GLN A 249 10.14 -27.48 -6.02
N LYS A 250 11.43 -27.60 -6.37
CA LYS A 250 12.46 -26.63 -5.98
C LYS A 250 12.48 -25.43 -6.92
N LYS A 251 13.21 -24.38 -6.52
CA LYS A 251 13.51 -23.23 -7.39
C LYS A 251 14.54 -23.61 -8.46
N CYS A 252 14.51 -22.90 -9.58
CA CYS A 252 15.45 -23.04 -10.68
C CYS A 252 16.88 -22.74 -10.19
N GLY A 253 17.87 -23.51 -10.67
CA GLY A 253 19.26 -23.42 -10.24
C GLY A 253 19.60 -24.21 -8.96
N ALA A 254 18.61 -24.61 -8.15
CA ALA A 254 18.85 -25.57 -7.07
C ALA A 254 18.95 -27.01 -7.64
N PRO A 255 19.86 -27.85 -7.13
CA PRO A 255 19.99 -29.23 -7.59
C PRO A 255 18.68 -30.00 -7.35
N CYS A 256 18.15 -30.60 -8.43
CA CYS A 256 16.96 -31.43 -8.38
C CYS A 256 17.21 -32.66 -7.52
N THR A 257 16.19 -33.12 -6.79
CA THR A 257 16.28 -34.40 -6.07
C THR A 257 16.20 -35.53 -7.10
N PRO A 258 17.20 -36.44 -7.19
CA PRO A 258 17.16 -37.55 -8.13
C PRO A 258 15.94 -38.44 -7.89
N CYS A 259 15.31 -38.90 -8.98
CA CYS A 259 14.20 -39.84 -8.86
C CYS A 259 14.73 -41.22 -8.44
N LYS A 260 13.96 -41.92 -7.60
CA LYS A 260 14.34 -43.26 -7.10
C LYS A 260 13.50 -44.38 -7.73
N GLN A 261 12.48 -44.03 -8.52
CA GLN A 261 11.62 -44.98 -9.22
C GLN A 261 12.36 -45.64 -10.40
N MET A 262 11.89 -46.79 -10.86
CA MET A 262 12.48 -47.50 -12.00
C MET A 262 12.24 -46.71 -13.30
N CYS A 263 13.20 -46.70 -14.22
CA CYS A 263 13.04 -45.99 -15.48
C CYS A 263 11.95 -46.65 -16.35
N GLU A 264 11.04 -45.85 -16.90
CA GLU A 264 9.95 -46.35 -17.76
C GLU A 264 10.39 -46.61 -19.21
N ARG A 265 11.64 -46.28 -19.58
CA ARG A 265 12.16 -46.51 -20.94
C ARG A 265 12.21 -47.99 -21.24
N GLN A 266 11.26 -48.43 -22.05
CA GLN A 266 11.17 -49.78 -22.58
C GLN A 266 10.41 -49.78 -23.91
N CYS A 267 10.82 -50.66 -24.80
CA CYS A 267 10.11 -50.99 -26.04
C CYS A 267 10.21 -52.51 -26.28
N LYS A 268 9.75 -52.97 -27.44
CA LYS A 268 9.85 -54.41 -27.80
C LYS A 268 11.30 -54.90 -27.94
N HIS A 269 12.25 -53.97 -28.16
CA HIS A 269 13.65 -54.28 -28.45
C HIS A 269 14.57 -54.07 -27.24
N LEU A 270 14.28 -53.08 -26.39
CA LEU A 270 15.18 -52.62 -25.33
C LEU A 270 14.38 -52.34 -24.04
N LYS A 271 14.98 -52.62 -22.88
CA LYS A 271 14.40 -52.29 -21.57
C LYS A 271 15.49 -51.79 -20.62
N CYS A 272 15.33 -50.55 -20.14
CA CYS A 272 16.24 -49.96 -19.16
C CYS A 272 16.07 -50.64 -17.79
N THR A 273 17.18 -50.92 -17.10
CA THR A 273 17.15 -51.49 -15.74
C THR A 273 17.57 -50.50 -14.66
N ARG A 274 18.01 -49.30 -15.05
CA ARG A 274 18.44 -48.23 -14.13
C ARG A 274 17.27 -47.48 -13.50
N ARG A 275 17.56 -46.79 -12.38
CA ARG A 275 16.62 -45.85 -11.75
C ARG A 275 16.50 -44.57 -12.58
N CYS A 276 15.31 -43.98 -12.57
CA CYS A 276 15.01 -42.73 -13.26
C CYS A 276 15.90 -41.59 -12.74
N GLY A 277 16.61 -40.89 -13.63
CA GLY A 277 17.56 -39.83 -13.26
C GLY A 277 19.03 -40.26 -13.23
N VAL A 278 19.31 -41.55 -13.42
CA VAL A 278 20.63 -42.04 -13.83
C VAL A 278 20.62 -42.19 -15.35
N ILE A 279 21.77 -42.02 -15.99
CA ILE A 279 21.95 -42.31 -17.42
C ILE A 279 21.51 -43.77 -17.67
N CYS A 280 20.69 -43.97 -18.69
CA CYS A 280 20.16 -45.29 -19.01
C CYS A 280 21.30 -46.23 -19.43
N ASP A 281 21.15 -47.52 -19.13
CA ASP A 281 22.06 -48.60 -19.52
C ASP A 281 21.78 -49.14 -20.93
N VAL A 282 20.82 -48.55 -21.63
CA VAL A 282 20.43 -48.88 -23.00
C VAL A 282 20.42 -47.63 -23.87
N GLU A 283 20.95 -47.76 -25.08
CA GLU A 283 20.94 -46.73 -26.11
C GLU A 283 19.50 -46.40 -26.60
N PRO A 284 19.28 -45.28 -27.29
CA PRO A 284 18.04 -45.01 -28.01
C PRO A 284 17.66 -46.14 -28.99
N CYS A 285 16.37 -46.46 -29.07
CA CYS A 285 15.90 -47.47 -30.01
C CYS A 285 15.81 -46.85 -31.42
N THR A 286 16.60 -47.36 -32.36
CA THR A 286 16.64 -46.86 -33.75
C THR A 286 15.65 -47.56 -34.69
N GLN A 287 14.88 -48.54 -34.19
CA GLN A 287 13.90 -49.27 -34.98
C GLN A 287 12.65 -48.41 -35.26
N ARG A 288 12.07 -48.51 -36.47
CA ARG A 288 10.83 -47.78 -36.83
C ARG A 288 9.64 -48.22 -35.98
N CYS A 289 8.73 -47.30 -35.71
CA CYS A 289 7.49 -47.59 -35.01
C CYS A 289 6.50 -48.31 -35.93
N THR A 290 6.01 -49.48 -35.52
CA THR A 290 4.99 -50.25 -36.26
C THR A 290 3.56 -49.95 -35.82
N LYS A 291 3.34 -48.92 -34.99
CA LYS A 291 2.00 -48.55 -34.52
C LYS A 291 1.26 -47.78 -35.62
N LEU A 292 -0.05 -47.96 -35.67
CA LEU A 292 -0.93 -47.20 -36.55
C LEU A 292 -1.37 -45.91 -35.86
N LEU A 293 -1.33 -44.81 -36.60
CA LEU A 293 -1.90 -43.52 -36.19
C LEU A 293 -3.43 -43.58 -36.28
N LYS A 294 -4.11 -42.54 -35.79
CA LYS A 294 -5.58 -42.45 -35.83
C LYS A 294 -6.16 -42.55 -37.26
N CYS A 295 -5.40 -42.14 -38.26
CA CYS A 295 -5.76 -42.24 -39.68
C CYS A 295 -5.58 -43.65 -40.27
N GLY A 296 -5.08 -44.62 -39.50
CA GLY A 296 -4.85 -46.00 -39.95
C GLY A 296 -3.49 -46.25 -40.62
N HIS A 297 -2.69 -45.21 -40.85
CA HIS A 297 -1.35 -45.33 -41.45
C HIS A 297 -0.26 -45.58 -40.40
N VAL A 298 0.88 -46.15 -40.82
CA VAL A 298 2.03 -46.44 -39.96
C VAL A 298 2.68 -45.14 -39.46
N CYS A 299 3.11 -45.13 -38.21
CA CYS A 299 3.80 -44.00 -37.57
C CYS A 299 5.18 -43.71 -38.22
N VAL A 300 5.52 -42.43 -38.33
CA VAL A 300 6.78 -41.94 -38.92
C VAL A 300 7.94 -41.80 -37.92
N GLY A 301 7.77 -42.23 -36.67
CA GLY A 301 8.76 -42.08 -35.60
C GLY A 301 9.42 -43.39 -35.16
N PHE A 302 10.25 -43.31 -34.11
CA PHE A 302 10.94 -44.48 -33.54
C PHE A 302 10.06 -45.33 -32.62
N CYS A 303 10.40 -46.61 -32.51
CA CYS A 303 9.77 -47.54 -31.58
C CYS A 303 10.13 -47.17 -30.13
N GLY A 304 9.10 -46.99 -29.28
CA GLY A 304 9.28 -46.64 -27.86
C GLY A 304 9.12 -45.15 -27.59
N ASP A 305 9.33 -44.32 -28.60
CA ASP A 305 9.12 -42.88 -28.51
C ASP A 305 7.64 -42.50 -28.66
N PRO A 306 7.23 -41.32 -28.17
CA PRO A 306 5.91 -40.78 -28.43
C PRO A 306 5.67 -40.64 -29.93
N CYS A 307 4.63 -41.29 -30.45
CA CYS A 307 4.29 -41.20 -31.87
C CYS A 307 3.94 -39.75 -32.25
N PRO A 308 4.62 -39.16 -33.27
CA PRO A 308 4.20 -37.89 -33.83
C PRO A 308 2.74 -37.95 -34.31
N PRO A 309 1.95 -36.88 -34.13
CA PRO A 309 0.55 -36.86 -34.57
C PRO A 309 0.39 -36.73 -36.09
N LEU A 310 1.45 -36.35 -36.80
CA LEU A 310 1.46 -36.15 -38.26
C LEU A 310 1.71 -37.47 -39.01
N CYS A 311 1.01 -37.65 -40.12
CA CYS A 311 1.12 -38.81 -40.99
C CYS A 311 1.78 -38.48 -42.34
N ARG A 312 2.70 -39.32 -42.82
CA ARG A 312 3.35 -39.13 -44.13
C ARG A 312 2.37 -39.04 -45.32
N ILE A 313 1.22 -39.71 -45.21
CA ILE A 313 0.21 -39.77 -46.28
C ILE A 313 -0.81 -38.65 -46.13
N CYS A 314 -1.36 -38.46 -44.92
CA CYS A 314 -2.42 -37.47 -44.70
C CYS A 314 -1.90 -36.04 -44.51
N ASP A 315 -0.69 -35.89 -43.96
CA ASP A 315 -0.08 -34.60 -43.61
C ASP A 315 1.25 -34.41 -44.36
N ASN A 316 1.35 -34.94 -45.59
CA ASN A 316 2.60 -34.96 -46.36
C ASN A 316 3.24 -33.56 -46.44
N GLU A 317 2.47 -32.56 -46.87
CA GLU A 317 2.94 -31.17 -47.03
C GLU A 317 3.55 -30.58 -45.75
N LYS A 318 3.01 -30.93 -44.58
CA LYS A 318 3.52 -30.41 -43.29
C LYS A 318 4.75 -31.15 -42.80
N LEU A 319 4.88 -32.44 -43.14
CA LEU A 319 6.02 -33.26 -42.75
C LEU A 319 7.22 -33.03 -43.66
N THR A 320 6.99 -32.75 -44.94
CA THR A 320 8.04 -32.47 -45.92
C THR A 320 8.37 -30.98 -46.04
N GLU A 321 7.77 -30.12 -45.20
CA GLU A 321 8.17 -28.72 -45.07
C GLU A 321 9.64 -28.66 -44.65
N ILE A 322 10.47 -28.21 -45.59
CA ILE A 322 11.92 -28.18 -45.44
C ILE A 322 12.28 -27.27 -44.26
N PHE A 323 12.97 -27.84 -43.27
CA PHE A 323 13.48 -27.10 -42.11
C PHE A 323 14.97 -27.39 -41.89
N PHE A 324 15.36 -28.66 -41.90
CA PHE A 324 16.76 -29.10 -41.85
C PHE A 324 17.31 -29.56 -43.21
N GLY A 325 16.45 -29.84 -44.19
CA GLY A 325 16.86 -30.25 -45.54
C GLY A 325 16.73 -31.75 -45.83
N ASN A 326 16.33 -32.55 -44.85
CA ASN A 326 16.19 -34.02 -44.97
C ASN A 326 14.72 -34.48 -44.80
N GLU A 327 13.77 -33.54 -44.65
CA GLU A 327 12.38 -33.86 -44.33
C GLU A 327 11.62 -34.60 -45.45
N ASP A 328 12.00 -34.38 -46.70
CA ASP A 328 11.39 -34.92 -47.91
C ASP A 328 11.88 -36.32 -48.30
N GLU A 329 12.94 -36.82 -47.65
CA GLU A 329 13.41 -38.19 -47.85
C GLU A 329 12.32 -39.22 -47.49
N GLU A 330 12.13 -40.24 -48.33
CA GLU A 330 11.09 -41.25 -48.16
C GLU A 330 11.22 -42.00 -46.82
N ASP A 331 12.46 -42.19 -46.39
CA ASP A 331 12.81 -42.92 -45.20
C ASP A 331 13.09 -41.99 -43.99
N ALA A 332 12.90 -40.67 -44.10
CA ALA A 332 13.06 -39.77 -42.96
C ALA A 332 12.18 -40.17 -41.76
N VAL A 333 12.75 -40.06 -40.56
CA VAL A 333 12.14 -40.44 -39.29
C VAL A 333 11.98 -39.20 -38.43
N PHE A 334 10.82 -39.05 -37.78
CA PHE A 334 10.49 -37.84 -37.03
C PHE A 334 10.34 -38.10 -35.53
N VAL A 335 10.73 -37.10 -34.75
CA VAL A 335 10.62 -37.09 -33.28
C VAL A 335 9.67 -35.98 -32.85
N LEU A 336 8.81 -36.28 -31.87
CA LEU A 336 7.90 -35.31 -31.26
C LEU A 336 8.52 -34.76 -29.96
N LEU A 337 8.79 -33.46 -29.94
CA LEU A 337 9.19 -32.75 -28.72
C LEU A 337 7.96 -32.43 -27.87
N LYS A 338 7.69 -33.25 -26.86
CA LYS A 338 6.47 -33.17 -26.03
C LYS A 338 6.20 -31.81 -25.38
N ASP A 339 7.23 -31.05 -25.00
CA ASP A 339 7.06 -29.78 -24.29
C ASP A 339 6.58 -28.63 -25.20
N CYS A 340 6.98 -28.62 -26.48
CA CYS A 340 6.54 -27.60 -27.45
C CYS A 340 5.56 -28.12 -28.52
N GLY A 341 5.44 -29.44 -28.67
CA GLY A 341 4.59 -30.09 -29.68
C GLY A 341 5.17 -30.11 -31.09
N HIS A 342 6.38 -29.60 -31.29
CA HIS A 342 7.03 -29.61 -32.61
C HIS A 342 7.47 -31.02 -33.01
N VAL A 343 7.25 -31.33 -34.29
CA VAL A 343 7.70 -32.55 -34.96
C VAL A 343 8.87 -32.16 -35.84
N LEU A 344 10.01 -32.84 -35.67
CA LEU A 344 11.27 -32.54 -36.34
C LEU A 344 11.88 -33.84 -36.88
N GLU A 345 12.57 -33.73 -38.00
CA GLU A 345 13.35 -34.84 -38.56
C GLU A 345 14.53 -35.15 -37.62
N SER A 346 14.79 -36.45 -37.43
CA SER A 346 15.72 -36.97 -36.42
C SER A 346 17.16 -36.56 -36.66
N THR A 347 17.67 -36.71 -37.89
CA THR A 347 19.08 -36.46 -38.23
C THR A 347 19.44 -34.97 -38.16
N GLY A 348 18.52 -34.11 -38.60
CA GLY A 348 18.62 -32.66 -38.47
C GLY A 348 18.59 -32.23 -37.00
N LEU A 349 17.69 -32.83 -36.20
CA LEU A 349 17.64 -32.57 -34.76
C LEU A 349 18.91 -33.02 -34.03
N GLU A 350 19.47 -34.19 -34.39
CA GLU A 350 20.73 -34.67 -33.83
C GLU A 350 21.90 -33.73 -34.17
N SER A 351 21.96 -33.24 -35.41
CA SER A 351 22.96 -32.26 -35.84
C SER A 351 22.84 -30.95 -35.04
N TRP A 352 21.62 -30.44 -34.86
CA TRP A 352 21.35 -29.26 -34.02
C TRP A 352 21.80 -29.43 -32.57
N MET A 353 21.58 -30.62 -32.00
CA MET A 353 21.98 -30.92 -30.62
C MET A 353 23.50 -30.97 -30.44
N ASN A 354 24.23 -31.40 -31.47
CA ASN A 354 25.70 -31.52 -31.45
C ASN A 354 26.44 -30.25 -31.88
N GLU A 355 25.76 -29.27 -32.47
CA GLU A 355 26.36 -27.99 -32.87
C GLU A 355 26.90 -27.21 -31.66
N ALA A 356 28.17 -26.80 -31.71
CA ALA A 356 28.79 -26.01 -30.66
C ALA A 356 28.21 -24.58 -30.60
N GLN A 357 27.95 -24.08 -29.39
CA GLN A 357 27.55 -22.68 -29.17
C GLN A 357 28.57 -21.98 -28.28
N ASP A 358 28.90 -20.73 -28.58
CA ASP A 358 29.83 -19.90 -27.79
C ASP A 358 29.30 -19.58 -26.38
N LEU A 359 28.01 -19.81 -26.13
CA LEU A 359 27.33 -19.50 -24.88
C LEU A 359 26.92 -20.77 -24.14
N ILE A 360 27.23 -20.84 -22.84
CA ILE A 360 26.75 -21.91 -21.96
C ILE A 360 25.26 -21.68 -21.66
N GLN A 361 24.40 -22.26 -22.50
CA GLN A 361 22.95 -22.20 -22.36
C GLN A 361 22.31 -23.54 -22.75
N PHE A 362 21.09 -23.79 -22.27
CA PHE A 362 20.30 -24.91 -22.73
C PHE A 362 19.92 -24.74 -24.20
N LYS A 363 20.15 -25.78 -25.02
CA LYS A 363 19.61 -25.85 -26.39
C LYS A 363 18.10 -25.72 -26.34
N ARG A 364 17.55 -24.82 -27.16
CA ARG A 364 16.10 -24.63 -27.32
C ARG A 364 15.61 -25.48 -28.49
N CYS A 365 14.30 -25.63 -28.58
CA CYS A 365 13.68 -26.10 -29.81
C CYS A 365 14.15 -25.20 -30.97
N PRO A 366 14.58 -25.77 -32.10
CA PRO A 366 15.07 -24.99 -33.23
C PRO A 366 13.93 -24.25 -33.97
N LYS A 367 12.68 -24.71 -33.82
CA LYS A 367 11.47 -24.05 -34.32
C LYS A 367 10.93 -22.99 -33.38
#